data_AF-A0A8J7PZV6-F1
#
_entry.id   AF-A0A8J7PZV6-F1
#
_cell.length_a   1.000
_cell.length_b   1.000
_cell.length_c   1.000
_cell.angle_alpha   90.00
_cell.angle_beta   90.00
_cell.angle_gamma   90.00
#
_symmetry.space_group_name_H-M   'P 1'
#
loop_
_entity.id
_entity.type
_entity.pdbx_description
1 polymer ?
#
loop_
_entity_poly.entity_id
_entity_poly.type
_entity_poly.pdbx_seq_one_letter_code
_entity_poly.pdbx_strand_id
1 'polypeptide(L)'
;MLRFGPTRRAFLQAGAGLGLGGLCPGRVAAGPPAGGPKPIRACILVFYYGGPSHLETFDPKPDAPAEVRGEYRSIPTAVPGVRVSEHLPRVARLLDR
;
A
#
# COMPACT_ATOMS: atom_id res chain seq x y z
N MET A 1 -21.03 -28.03 -0.65
CA MET A 1 -21.02 -27.03 0.46
C MET A 1 -19.83 -27.35 1.36
N LEU A 2 -18.67 -26.75 1.11
CA LEU A 2 -17.47 -27.00 1.93
C LEU A 2 -17.49 -26.03 3.11
N ARG A 3 -17.71 -26.55 4.33
CA ARG A 3 -17.55 -25.79 5.56
C ARG A 3 -16.05 -25.64 5.84
N PHE A 4 -15.54 -24.41 5.76
CA PHE A 4 -14.19 -24.10 6.22
C PHE A 4 -14.11 -24.22 7.74
N GLY A 5 -13.12 -24.98 8.23
CA GLY A 5 -12.84 -25.16 9.65
C GLY A 5 -12.45 -23.85 10.36
N PRO A 6 -12.35 -23.86 11.71
CA PRO A 6 -12.05 -22.66 12.48
C PRO A 6 -10.73 -22.03 12.03
N THR A 7 -10.73 -20.72 11.84
CA THR A 7 -9.52 -19.99 11.45
C THR A 7 -8.48 -20.04 12.57
N ARG A 8 -7.18 -19.98 12.21
CA ARG A 8 -6.06 -19.95 13.17
C ARG A 8 -6.28 -18.93 14.31
N ARG A 9 -6.90 -17.79 14.00
CA ARG A 9 -7.24 -16.74 14.98
C ARG A 9 -8.29 -17.21 15.98
N ALA A 10 -9.34 -17.89 15.52
CA ALA A 10 -10.39 -18.43 16.38
C ALA A 10 -9.82 -19.49 17.35
N PHE A 11 -8.91 -20.34 16.86
CA PHE A 11 -8.23 -21.33 17.70
C PHE A 11 -7.38 -20.68 18.80
N LEU A 12 -6.61 -19.65 18.45
CA LEU A 12 -5.77 -18.93 19.42
C LEU A 12 -6.59 -18.11 20.44
N GLN A 13 -7.72 -17.52 20.02
CA GLN A 13 -8.62 -16.81 20.93
C GLN A 13 -9.31 -17.76 21.92
N ALA A 14 -9.75 -18.94 21.45
CA ALA A 14 -10.32 -19.97 22.33
C ALA A 14 -9.28 -20.48 23.35
N GLY A 15 -8.05 -20.75 22.90
CA GLY A 15 -6.96 -21.18 23.79
C GLY A 15 -6.55 -20.10 24.79
N ALA A 16 -6.47 -18.83 24.37
CA ALA A 16 -6.16 -17.71 25.27
C ALA A 16 -7.28 -17.44 26.29
N GLY A 17 -8.54 -17.61 25.88
CA GLY A 17 -9.70 -17.49 26.78
C GLY A 17 -9.73 -18.55 27.87
N LEU A 18 -9.31 -19.78 27.55
CA LEU A 18 -9.22 -20.89 28.51
C LEU A 18 -7.99 -20.81 29.42
N GLY A 19 -6.86 -20.28 28.95
CA GLY A 19 -5.61 -20.23 29.72
C GLY A 19 -5.49 -19.01 30.65
N LEU A 20 -5.86 -17.81 30.18
CA LEU A 20 -5.67 -16.55 30.92
C LEU A 20 -6.98 -15.84 31.29
N GLY A 21 -8.12 -16.22 30.70
CA GLY A 21 -9.43 -15.62 30.97
C GLY A 21 -10.11 -16.12 32.25
N GLY A 22 -9.68 -17.27 32.80
CA GLY A 22 -10.28 -17.86 34.00
C GLY A 22 -9.92 -17.18 35.33
N LEU A 23 -8.88 -16.33 35.36
CA LEU A 23 -8.38 -15.69 36.60
C LEU A 23 -8.87 -14.25 36.80
N CYS A 24 -9.64 -13.69 35.84
CA CYS A 24 -10.20 -12.35 35.95
C CYS A 24 -11.70 -12.37 35.57
N PRO A 25 -12.63 -12.34 36.54
CA PRO A 25 -14.08 -12.34 36.29
C PRO A 25 -14.58 -10.96 35.81
N GLY A 26 -13.93 -10.39 34.80
CA GLY A 26 -14.22 -9.03 34.31
C GLY A 26 -13.81 -8.75 32.86
N ARG A 27 -13.19 -9.70 32.15
CA ARG A 27 -12.96 -9.57 30.70
C ARG A 27 -13.96 -10.42 29.93
N VAL A 28 -15.23 -10.05 30.05
CA VAL A 28 -16.22 -10.36 29.01
C VAL A 28 -15.61 -9.79 27.72
N ALA A 29 -15.32 -10.69 26.78
CA ALA A 29 -14.86 -10.34 25.46
C ALA A 29 -15.74 -9.21 24.93
N ALA A 30 -15.13 -8.08 24.57
CA ALA A 30 -15.79 -7.11 23.72
C ALA A 30 -16.34 -7.91 22.53
N GLY A 31 -17.68 -7.98 22.44
CA GLY A 31 -18.34 -8.63 21.31
C GLY A 31 -17.74 -8.09 20.02
N PRO A 32 -17.62 -8.91 18.96
CA PRO A 32 -17.10 -8.43 17.70
C PRO A 32 -17.84 -7.13 17.36
N PRO A 33 -17.13 -6.07 16.94
CA PRO A 33 -17.77 -4.79 16.63
C PRO A 33 -18.97 -5.07 15.73
N ALA A 34 -20.14 -4.55 16.13
CA ALA A 34 -21.38 -4.72 15.40
C ALA A 34 -21.20 -4.07 14.01
N GLY A 35 -20.90 -4.90 13.02
CA GLY A 35 -20.40 -4.46 11.73
C GLY A 35 -19.27 -5.37 11.26
N GLY A 36 -19.64 -6.57 10.81
CA GLY A 36 -18.71 -7.43 10.07
C GLY A 36 -18.08 -6.63 8.90
N PRO A 37 -16.88 -7.01 8.45
CA PRO A 37 -16.21 -6.32 7.36
C PRO A 37 -17.16 -6.17 6.18
N LYS A 38 -17.35 -4.93 5.72
CA LYS A 38 -18.20 -4.64 4.56
C LYS A 38 -17.66 -5.43 3.36
N PRO A 39 -18.53 -6.04 2.54
CA PRO A 39 -18.08 -6.74 1.34
C PRO A 39 -17.34 -5.77 0.42
N ILE A 40 -16.16 -6.17 -0.06
CA ILE A 40 -15.43 -5.45 -1.10
C ILE A 40 -16.31 -5.47 -2.35
N ARG A 41 -16.73 -4.29 -2.82
CA ARG A 41 -17.67 -4.17 -3.97
C ARG A 41 -16.97 -4.10 -5.33
N ALA A 42 -15.71 -3.66 -5.36
CA ALA A 42 -14.91 -3.56 -6.56
C ALA A 42 -13.41 -3.63 -6.22
N CYS A 43 -12.62 -4.20 -7.13
CA CYS A 43 -11.17 -4.23 -7.08
C CYS A 43 -10.64 -3.84 -8.46
N ILE A 44 -9.73 -2.87 -8.51
CA ILE A 44 -9.00 -2.53 -9.74
C ILE A 44 -7.67 -3.27 -9.67
N LEU A 45 -7.46 -4.20 -10.60
CA LEU A 45 -6.21 -4.91 -10.73
C LEU A 45 -5.39 -4.28 -11.86
N VAL A 46 -4.26 -3.66 -11.51
CA VAL A 46 -3.32 -3.09 -12.47
C VAL A 46 -2.20 -4.10 -12.66
N PHE A 47 -2.16 -4.74 -13.84
CA PHE A 47 -1.07 -5.61 -14.22
C PHE A 47 0.06 -4.77 -14.80
N TYR A 48 1.05 -4.46 -13.96
CA TYR A 48 2.19 -3.66 -14.37
C TYR A 48 3.43 -4.54 -14.50
N TYR A 49 3.60 -5.11 -15.69
CA TYR A 49 4.73 -6.00 -15.99
C TYR A 49 5.98 -5.16 -16.25
N GLY A 50 7.07 -5.42 -15.51
CA GLY A 50 8.35 -4.72 -15.69
C GLY A 50 8.49 -3.37 -14.98
N GLY A 51 7.41 -2.77 -14.49
CA GLY A 51 7.47 -1.50 -13.77
C GLY A 51 7.79 -0.29 -14.67
N PRO A 52 7.86 0.92 -14.09
CA PRO A 52 8.20 2.11 -14.84
C PRO A 52 9.72 2.24 -14.96
N SER A 53 10.20 2.73 -16.10
CA SER A 53 11.63 3.04 -16.25
C SER A 53 12.06 4.15 -15.28
N HIS A 54 13.27 4.06 -14.74
CA HIS A 54 13.87 5.14 -13.94
C HIS A 54 14.00 6.44 -14.75
N LEU A 55 14.33 6.33 -16.04
CA LEU A 55 14.43 7.47 -16.95
C LEU A 55 13.09 8.18 -17.15
N GLU A 56 12.00 7.44 -17.04
CA GLU A 56 10.65 7.97 -17.26
C GLU A 56 9.96 8.42 -15.96
N THR A 57 10.65 8.28 -14.82
CA THR A 57 10.10 8.61 -13.50
C THR A 57 11.01 9.56 -12.73
N PHE A 58 11.98 9.04 -11.99
CA PHE A 58 12.72 9.79 -10.97
C PHE A 58 14.13 10.21 -11.40
N ASP A 59 14.63 9.72 -12.53
CA ASP A 59 15.96 10.06 -13.05
C ASP A 59 15.92 10.34 -14.57
N PRO A 60 15.26 11.43 -15.01
CA PRO A 60 15.06 11.73 -16.43
C PRO A 60 16.32 12.21 -17.18
N LYS A 61 17.51 12.15 -16.55
CA LYS A 61 18.81 12.55 -17.12
C LYS A 61 18.72 13.74 -18.10
N PRO A 62 18.32 14.93 -17.62
CA PRO A 62 17.96 16.07 -18.48
C PRO A 62 19.08 16.52 -19.42
N ASP A 63 20.34 16.32 -19.01
CA ASP A 63 21.53 16.73 -19.75
C ASP A 63 22.05 15.65 -20.71
N ALA A 64 21.47 14.45 -20.69
CA ALA A 64 21.85 13.37 -21.62
C ALA A 64 21.17 13.55 -22.99
N PRO A 65 21.76 13.00 -24.07
CA PRO A 65 21.13 12.98 -25.39
C PRO A 65 19.75 12.31 -25.36
N ALA A 66 18.86 12.72 -26.27
CA ALA A 66 17.47 12.23 -26.32
C ALA A 66 17.40 10.70 -26.47
N GLU A 67 18.36 10.12 -27.18
CA GLU A 67 18.51 8.69 -27.41
C GLU A 67 18.83 7.91 -26.11
N VAL A 68 19.41 8.59 -25.11
CA VAL A 68 19.81 7.99 -23.82
C VAL A 68 18.77 8.27 -22.73
N ARG A 69 18.25 9.50 -22.65
CA ARG A 69 17.27 9.86 -21.60
C ARG A 69 15.83 9.46 -21.92
N GLY A 70 15.53 9.13 -23.17
CA GLY A 70 14.18 8.84 -23.63
C GLY A 70 13.42 10.08 -24.11
N GLU A 71 12.16 9.89 -24.49
CA GLU A 71 11.34 10.94 -25.12
C GLU A 71 10.82 11.99 -24.12
N TYR A 72 10.60 11.58 -22.87
CA TYR A 72 9.96 12.42 -21.88
C TYR A 72 10.87 13.54 -21.38
N ARG A 73 10.25 14.67 -21.06
CA ARG A 73 10.93 15.84 -20.51
C ARG A 73 11.03 15.74 -19.00
N SER A 74 11.99 16.49 -18.48
CA SER A 74 12.19 16.67 -17.05
C SER A 74 11.56 17.98 -16.58
N ILE A 75 10.90 17.97 -15.42
CA ILE A 75 10.32 19.14 -14.75
C ILE A 75 11.00 19.38 -13.39
N PRO A 76 11.13 20.65 -12.93
CA PRO A 76 11.60 20.94 -11.58
C PRO A 76 10.60 20.47 -10.51
N THR A 77 11.10 20.20 -9.30
CA THR A 77 10.27 19.87 -8.13
C THR A 77 10.25 20.99 -7.10
N ALA A 78 9.53 20.79 -5.99
CA ALA A 78 9.54 21.69 -4.83
C ALA A 78 10.92 21.75 -4.13
N VAL A 79 11.79 20.74 -4.33
CA VAL A 79 13.15 20.72 -3.79
C VAL A 79 14.11 21.31 -4.83
N PRO A 80 14.84 22.42 -4.51
CA PRO A 80 15.77 23.03 -5.44
C PRO A 80 16.83 22.04 -5.94
N GLY A 81 17.08 22.06 -7.26
CA GLY A 81 18.04 21.17 -7.91
C GLY A 81 17.54 19.75 -8.19
N VAL A 82 16.38 19.35 -7.68
CA VAL A 82 15.79 18.04 -7.98
C VAL A 82 14.81 18.15 -9.14
N ARG A 83 14.82 17.15 -10.02
CA ARG A 83 13.94 17.07 -11.17
C ARG A 83 13.36 15.66 -11.34
N VAL A 84 12.15 15.57 -11.89
CA VAL A 84 11.46 14.31 -12.21
C VAL A 84 10.83 14.38 -13.60
N SER A 85 10.30 13.28 -14.10
CA SER A 85 9.56 13.23 -15.35
C SER A 85 8.32 14.15 -15.36
N GLU A 86 8.01 14.73 -16.51
CA GLU A 86 6.84 15.60 -16.72
C GLU A 86 5.50 14.93 -16.39
N HIS A 87 5.45 13.59 -16.38
CA HIS A 87 4.26 12.80 -16.02
C HIS A 87 4.04 12.65 -14.51
N LEU A 88 4.93 13.17 -13.67
CA LEU A 88 4.83 13.12 -12.21
C LEU A 88 4.58 14.50 -11.56
N PRO A 89 3.65 15.35 -12.05
CA PRO A 89 3.52 16.73 -11.59
C PRO A 89 3.04 16.84 -10.13
N ARG A 90 2.26 15.86 -9.63
CA ARG A 90 1.85 15.83 -8.23
C ARG A 90 3.00 15.45 -7.31
N VAL A 91 3.84 14.50 -7.72
CA VAL A 91 5.04 14.10 -6.98
C VAL A 91 6.02 15.27 -6.94
N ALA A 92 6.26 15.94 -8.06
CA ALA A 92 7.11 17.13 -8.13
C ALA A 92 6.71 18.21 -7.11
N ARG A 93 5.41 18.43 -6.92
CA ARG A 93 4.87 19.43 -5.98
C ARG A 93 4.91 19.01 -4.51
N LEU A 94 5.04 17.72 -4.22
CA LEU A 94 4.95 17.16 -2.86
C LEU A 94 6.30 16.64 -2.35
N LEU A 95 7.37 16.78 -3.14
CA LEU A 95 8.67 16.16 -2.86
C LEU A 95 9.38 16.73 -1.62
N ASP A 96 8.91 17.86 -1.09
CA ASP A 96 9.41 18.57 0.08
C ASP A 96 8.67 18.23 1.39
N ARG A 97 7.72 17.29 1.34
CA ARG A 97 6.88 16.86 2.48
C ARG A 97 7.23 15.45 2.93
#